data_AF-A0A384DSC5-F1
#
_entry.id   AF-A0A384DSC5-F1
#
_cell.length_a   1.000
_cell.length_b   1.000
_cell.length_c   1.000
_cell.angle_alpha   90.00
_cell.angle_beta   90.00
_cell.angle_gamma   90.00
#
_symmetry.space_group_name_H-M   'P 1'
#
loop_
_entity.id
_entity.type
_entity.pdbx_description
1 polymer ?
#
loop_
_entity_poly.entity_id
_entity_poly.type
_entity_poly.pdbx_seq_one_letter_code
_entity_poly.pdbx_strand_id
1 'polypeptide(L)'
;MAQGQRKFQARKPGKSKAAAAASERNRGPRKGGRVIAPKKARIVQQRKLKKDLEVGIRKKIEHDVVMKASSSLPKKLALLRAPAKKEAASSSSTKTPS
;
A
#
# COMPACT_ATOMS: atom_id res chain seq x y z
N MET A 1 38.43 48.25 -27.88
CA MET A 1 37.73 48.65 -26.63
C MET A 1 37.10 47.42 -26.00
N ALA A 2 37.40 47.14 -24.74
CA ALA A 2 36.77 46.08 -23.95
C ALA A 2 35.51 46.61 -23.25
N GLN A 3 34.41 45.88 -23.31
CA GLN A 3 33.45 45.59 -22.23
C GLN A 3 32.05 45.28 -22.77
N GLY A 4 31.48 44.16 -22.30
CA GLY A 4 30.10 43.76 -22.53
C GLY A 4 29.78 42.49 -21.74
N GLN A 5 29.72 42.66 -20.42
CA GLN A 5 29.63 41.63 -19.37
C GLN A 5 28.62 40.49 -19.65
N ARG A 6 29.06 39.24 -19.43
CA ARG A 6 28.16 38.09 -19.20
C ARG A 6 27.22 38.44 -18.04
N LYS A 7 25.93 38.68 -18.31
CA LYS A 7 24.93 38.76 -17.25
C LYS A 7 24.63 37.37 -16.71
N PHE A 8 25.36 37.05 -15.66
CA PHE A 8 25.23 35.90 -14.81
C PHE A 8 23.79 35.73 -14.28
N GLN A 9 23.23 34.56 -14.59
CA GLN A 9 22.29 33.71 -13.85
C GLN A 9 21.17 34.38 -13.02
N ALA A 10 19.92 34.09 -13.39
CA ALA A 10 18.76 34.31 -12.54
C ALA A 10 18.91 33.53 -11.22
N ARG A 11 19.15 34.24 -10.12
CA ARG A 11 19.11 33.67 -8.77
C ARG A 11 17.65 33.32 -8.43
N LYS A 12 17.40 32.05 -8.15
CA LYS A 12 16.11 31.56 -7.61
C LYS A 12 15.82 32.29 -6.29
N PRO A 13 14.64 32.89 -6.09
CA PRO A 13 14.17 33.14 -4.74
C PRO A 13 13.68 31.81 -4.16
N GLY A 14 14.55 31.18 -3.36
CA GLY A 14 14.09 30.21 -2.37
C GLY A 14 13.13 30.91 -1.42
N LYS A 15 11.83 30.61 -1.55
CA LYS A 15 10.81 30.77 -0.51
C LYS A 15 9.55 30.02 -0.92
N SER A 16 9.35 28.92 -0.19
CA SER A 16 8.09 28.22 0.04
C SER A 16 7.55 27.34 -1.10
N LYS A 17 7.65 26.02 -0.87
CA LYS A 17 6.74 25.00 -1.43
C LYS A 17 5.27 25.44 -1.32
N ALA A 18 4.93 26.24 -0.30
CA ALA A 18 3.61 26.82 -0.09
C ALA A 18 3.19 27.84 -1.17
N ALA A 19 4.06 28.73 -1.64
CA ALA A 19 3.74 29.69 -2.71
C ALA A 19 3.58 29.01 -4.07
N ALA A 20 4.37 27.96 -4.35
CA ALA A 20 4.18 27.14 -5.56
C ALA A 20 2.83 26.40 -5.55
N ALA A 21 2.45 25.80 -4.41
CA ALA A 21 1.17 25.13 -4.23
C ALA A 21 -0.03 26.10 -4.20
N ALA A 22 0.17 27.37 -3.82
CA ALA A 22 -0.84 28.42 -3.93
C ALA A 22 -1.01 28.90 -5.37
N SER A 23 0.07 28.98 -6.14
CA SER A 23 0.02 29.33 -7.57
C SER A 23 -0.66 28.25 -8.41
N GLU A 24 -0.46 26.96 -8.12
CA GLU A 24 -1.16 25.88 -8.82
C GLU A 24 -2.68 25.86 -8.57
N ARG A 25 -3.13 26.29 -7.39
CA ARG A 25 -4.56 26.42 -7.07
C ARG A 25 -5.25 27.57 -7.81
N ASN A 26 -4.49 28.59 -8.23
CA ASN A 26 -5.00 29.76 -8.96
C ASN A 26 -4.77 29.67 -10.48
N ARG A 27 -3.95 28.72 -10.94
CA ARG A 27 -3.78 28.45 -12.36
C ARG A 27 -5.00 27.66 -12.81
N GLY A 28 -5.88 28.33 -13.57
CA GLY A 28 -6.94 27.67 -14.31
C GLY A 28 -6.40 26.49 -15.13
N PRO A 29 -7.26 25.56 -15.58
CA PRO A 29 -6.81 24.26 -16.05
C PRO A 29 -5.76 24.40 -17.16
N ARG A 30 -4.59 23.78 -16.91
CA ARG A 30 -3.42 23.88 -17.80
C ARG A 30 -3.77 23.30 -19.17
N LYS A 31 -2.97 23.55 -20.20
CA LYS A 31 -3.20 22.95 -21.53
C LYS A 31 -3.36 21.43 -21.42
N GLY A 32 -4.54 20.90 -21.80
CA GLY A 32 -4.94 19.48 -21.62
C GLY A 32 -5.71 19.17 -20.32
N GLY A 33 -5.76 20.10 -19.37
CA GLY A 33 -6.54 20.02 -18.14
C GLY A 33 -8.01 20.27 -18.42
N ARG A 34 -8.81 19.19 -18.40
CA ARG A 34 -10.25 19.30 -18.60
C ARG A 34 -10.88 19.87 -17.33
N VAL A 35 -11.50 21.05 -17.44
CA VAL A 35 -12.27 21.65 -16.33
C VAL A 35 -13.52 20.80 -16.15
N ILE A 36 -13.60 20.04 -15.06
CA ILE A 36 -14.83 19.32 -14.75
C ILE A 36 -15.83 20.37 -14.23
N ALA A 37 -16.93 20.56 -14.96
CA ALA A 37 -17.99 21.46 -14.52
C ALA A 37 -18.47 21.09 -13.11
N PRO A 38 -18.87 22.06 -12.25
CA PRO A 38 -19.24 21.79 -10.86
C PRO A 38 -20.26 20.65 -10.70
N LYS A 39 -21.24 20.56 -11.61
CA LYS A 39 -22.23 19.47 -11.64
C LYS A 39 -21.61 18.09 -11.90
N LYS A 40 -20.60 17.99 -12.77
CA LYS A 40 -19.88 16.74 -13.06
C LYS A 40 -18.88 16.39 -11.96
N ALA A 41 -18.33 17.38 -11.26
CA ALA A 41 -17.45 17.15 -10.10
C ALA A 41 -18.21 16.48 -8.97
N ARG A 42 -19.46 16.92 -8.69
CA ARG A 42 -20.35 16.29 -7.71
C ARG A 42 -20.64 14.82 -8.05
N ILE A 43 -20.94 14.53 -9.31
CA ILE A 43 -21.19 13.15 -9.78
C ILE A 43 -19.92 12.29 -9.64
N VAL A 44 -18.75 12.82 -9.96
CA VAL A 44 -17.47 12.10 -9.79
C VAL A 44 -17.19 11.79 -8.32
N GLN A 45 -17.40 12.76 -7.42
CA GLN A 45 -17.27 12.55 -5.98
C GLN A 45 -18.25 11.49 -5.47
N GLN A 46 -19.53 11.56 -5.86
CA GLN A 46 -20.53 10.55 -5.51
C GLN A 46 -20.14 9.16 -5.99
N ARG A 47 -19.63 9.03 -7.22
CA ARG A 47 -19.16 7.74 -7.75
C ARG A 47 -17.97 7.18 -6.98
N LYS A 48 -17.03 8.04 -6.55
CA LYS A 48 -15.90 7.62 -5.71
C LYS A 48 -16.40 7.13 -4.35
N LEU A 49 -17.20 7.95 -3.67
CA LEU A 49 -17.79 7.60 -2.38
C LEU A 49 -18.58 6.29 -2.44
N LYS A 50 -19.41 6.10 -3.48
CA LYS A 50 -20.15 4.86 -3.69
C LYS A 50 -19.22 3.65 -3.80
N LYS A 51 -18.18 3.72 -4.64
CA LYS A 51 -17.22 2.63 -4.83
C LYS A 51 -16.43 2.33 -3.56
N ASP A 52 -15.96 3.36 -2.86
CA ASP A 52 -15.14 3.20 -1.66
C ASP A 52 -15.95 2.54 -0.54
N LEU A 53 -17.22 2.94 -0.37
CA LEU A 53 -18.14 2.32 0.59
C LEU A 53 -18.49 0.88 0.21
N GLU A 54 -18.81 0.59 -1.06
CA GLU A 54 -19.10 -0.77 -1.52
C GLU A 54 -17.94 -1.73 -1.25
N VAL A 55 -16.72 -1.32 -1.59
CA VAL A 55 -15.52 -2.13 -1.35
C VAL A 55 -15.23 -2.27 0.14
N GLY A 56 -15.38 -1.19 0.92
CA GLY A 56 -15.17 -1.21 2.37
C GLY A 56 -16.14 -2.14 3.10
N ILE A 57 -17.43 -2.08 2.74
CA ILE A 57 -18.47 -2.93 3.33
C ILE A 57 -18.21 -4.41 3.00
N ARG A 58 -17.92 -4.74 1.73
CA ARG A 58 -17.59 -6.13 1.34
C ARG A 58 -16.40 -6.68 2.14
N LYS A 59 -15.31 -5.92 2.19
CA LYS A 59 -14.11 -6.31 2.97
C LYS A 59 -14.42 -6.52 4.45
N LYS A 60 -15.25 -5.66 5.05
CA LYS A 60 -15.60 -5.77 6.47
C LYS A 60 -16.47 -6.99 6.73
N ILE A 61 -17.47 -7.25 5.89
CA ILE A 61 -18.32 -8.45 6.00
C ILE A 61 -17.46 -9.71 5.84
N GLU A 62 -16.62 -9.77 4.80
CA GLU A 62 -15.72 -10.91 4.57
C GLU A 62 -14.83 -11.16 5.79
N HIS A 63 -14.18 -10.12 6.30
CA HIS A 63 -13.35 -10.20 7.49
C HIS A 63 -14.13 -10.71 8.71
N ASP A 64 -15.27 -10.11 9.00
CA ASP A 64 -16.05 -10.42 10.20
C ASP A 64 -16.62 -11.85 10.14
N VAL A 65 -17.06 -12.31 8.97
CA VAL A 65 -17.48 -13.69 8.75
C VAL A 65 -16.30 -14.66 8.94
N VAL A 66 -15.13 -14.35 8.38
CA VAL A 66 -13.92 -15.18 8.54
C VAL A 66 -13.46 -15.23 9.99
N MET A 67 -13.45 -14.11 10.70
CA MET A 67 -13.08 -14.06 12.12
C MET A 67 -14.08 -14.85 12.97
N LYS A 68 -15.39 -14.67 12.74
CA LYS A 68 -16.43 -15.43 13.44
C LYS A 68 -16.24 -16.93 13.22
N ALA A 69 -16.07 -17.36 11.97
CA ALA A 69 -15.84 -18.77 11.63
C ALA A 69 -14.54 -19.31 12.26
N SER A 70 -13.46 -18.54 12.22
CA SER A 70 -12.17 -18.92 12.80
C SER A 70 -12.22 -19.04 14.32
N SER A 71 -13.02 -18.20 14.99
CA SER A 71 -13.21 -18.25 16.43
C SER A 71 -14.13 -19.38 16.90
N SER A 72 -15.08 -19.81 16.06
CA SER A 72 -15.93 -20.97 16.33
C SER A 72 -15.24 -22.31 16.11
N LEU A 73 -14.17 -22.34 15.32
CA LEU A 73 -13.36 -23.53 15.15
C LEU A 73 -12.45 -23.69 16.36
N PRO A 74 -12.34 -24.89 16.95
CA PRO A 74 -11.35 -25.13 17.99
C PRO A 74 -9.97 -24.79 17.43
N LYS A 75 -9.15 -24.09 18.24
CA LYS A 75 -7.75 -23.76 17.93
C LYS A 75 -7.11 -24.95 17.24
N LYS A 76 -6.60 -24.76 16.01
CA LYS A 76 -5.84 -25.81 15.32
C LYS A 76 -4.75 -26.27 16.28
N LEU A 77 -4.94 -27.46 16.84
CA LEU A 77 -3.98 -28.06 17.75
C LEU A 77 -2.71 -28.24 16.93
N ALA A 78 -1.71 -27.41 17.22
CA ALA A 78 -0.38 -27.66 16.71
C ALA A 78 0.04 -28.99 17.32
N LEU A 79 0.00 -30.06 16.52
CA LEU A 79 0.53 -31.34 16.93
C LEU A 79 2.02 -31.10 17.22
N LEU A 80 2.35 -30.99 18.51
CA LEU A 80 3.72 -30.92 18.97
C LEU A 80 4.35 -32.24 18.54
N ARG A 81 5.25 -32.19 17.55
CA ARG A 81 6.08 -33.35 17.22
C ARG A 81 6.99 -33.58 18.43
N ALA A 82 6.68 -34.61 19.21
CA ALA A 82 7.54 -35.03 20.30
C ALA A 82 8.94 -35.34 19.74
N PRO A 83 10.02 -34.84 20.34
CA PRO A 83 11.36 -35.28 19.95
C PRO A 83 11.42 -36.79 20.23
N ALA A 84 11.70 -37.57 19.19
CA ALA A 84 11.94 -39.00 19.33
C ALA A 84 13.00 -39.17 20.42
N LYS A 85 12.68 -39.96 21.45
CA LYS A 85 13.62 -40.29 22.52
C LYS A 85 14.92 -40.76 21.89
N LYS A 86 16.04 -40.20 22.38
CA LYS A 86 17.37 -40.78 22.19
C LYS A 86 17.31 -42.23 22.67
N GLU A 87 17.25 -43.18 21.74
CA GLU A 87 17.71 -44.53 22.04
C GLU A 87 19.24 -44.45 22.09
N ALA A 88 19.75 -44.46 23.31
CA ALA A 88 21.13 -44.84 23.56
C ALA A 88 21.33 -46.29 23.09
N ALA A 89 22.48 -46.52 22.47
CA ALA A 89 22.91 -47.77 21.87
C ALA A 89 22.60 -49.03 22.71
N SER A 90 22.07 -50.06 22.04
CA SER A 90 22.35 -51.45 22.38
C SER A 90 22.44 -52.29 21.11
N SER A 91 23.68 -52.65 20.78
CA SER A 91 24.14 -53.88 20.11
C SER A 91 23.12 -54.77 19.37
N SER A 92 23.41 -55.09 18.10
CA SER A 92 23.96 -56.42 17.70
C SER A 92 23.63 -56.83 16.25
N SER A 93 24.69 -57.02 15.47
CA SER A 93 24.95 -58.11 14.50
C SER A 93 24.11 -58.30 13.22
N THR A 94 24.86 -58.22 12.10
CA THR A 94 24.96 -59.13 10.93
C THR A 94 24.20 -58.87 9.61
N LYS A 95 25.05 -58.59 8.60
CA LYS A 95 25.14 -59.13 7.22
C LYS A 95 24.47 -58.38 6.05
N THR A 96 25.34 -58.07 5.09
CA THR A 96 25.21 -57.51 3.74
C THR A 96 24.37 -58.38 2.81
N PRO A 97 23.62 -57.81 1.85
CA PRO A 97 23.08 -58.58 0.73
C PRO A 97 24.08 -58.63 -0.44
N SER A 98 24.08 -59.76 -1.13
CA SER A 98 24.77 -60.05 -2.39
C SER A 98 24.31 -59.16 -3.55
#